data_AF-A0A963R9M0-F1
#
_entry.id   AF-A0A963R9M0-F1
#
_cell.length_a   1.000
_cell.length_b   1.000
_cell.length_c   1.000
_cell.angle_alpha   90.00
_cell.angle_beta   90.00
_cell.angle_gamma   90.00
#
_symmetry.space_group_name_H-M   'P 1'
#
loop_
_entity.id
_entity.type
_entity.pdbx_description
1 polymer ?
#
loop_
_entity_poly.entity_id
_entity_poly.type
_entity_poly.pdbx_seq_one_letter_code
_entity_poly.pdbx_strand_id
1 'polypeptide(L)'
;MDASSEAIAPILLAWYDRNARDLPWRARPGAPPPDPYRVWLSEVMLQQTTAAAVIPYFARFTERWPTFEALAAAEDEEVMAAWAGLGYYARARNLLACAREVAAR
;
A
#
# COMPACT_ATOMS: atom_id res chain seq x y z
N MET A 1 -15.75 14.07 30.55
CA MET A 1 -14.65 13.36 29.87
C MET A 1 -13.76 14.43 29.29
N ASP A 2 -12.59 14.59 29.90
CA ASP A 2 -11.56 15.51 29.40
C ASP A 2 -11.03 14.93 28.08
N ALA A 3 -11.35 15.59 26.97
CA ALA A 3 -11.00 15.17 25.61
C ALA A 3 -9.70 15.84 25.15
N SER A 4 -8.75 16.03 26.05
CA SER A 4 -7.42 16.51 25.75
C SER A 4 -6.62 15.43 25.00
N SER A 5 -5.88 15.85 23.96
CA SER A 5 -5.09 14.99 23.07
C SER A 5 -4.14 14.02 23.83
N GLU A 6 -3.62 14.47 24.97
CA GLU A 6 -2.75 13.67 25.86
C GLU A 6 -3.41 12.39 26.37
N ALA A 7 -4.74 12.35 26.53
CA ALA A 7 -5.44 11.17 27.02
C ALA A 7 -5.84 10.19 25.90
N ILE A 8 -6.08 10.68 24.68
CA ILE A 8 -6.67 9.87 23.60
C ILE A 8 -5.62 9.00 22.91
N ALA A 9 -4.44 9.56 22.60
CA ALA A 9 -3.42 8.82 21.84
C ALA A 9 -2.95 7.54 22.55
N PRO A 10 -2.63 7.53 23.86
CA PRO A 10 -2.24 6.30 24.56
C PRO A 10 -3.33 5.23 24.55
N ILE A 11 -4.60 5.62 24.70
CA ILE A 11 -5.74 4.69 24.68
C ILE A 11 -5.90 4.06 23.29
N LEU A 12 -5.82 4.87 22.23
CA LEU A 12 -5.96 4.41 20.85
C LEU A 12 -4.81 3.47 20.44
N LEU A 13 -3.58 3.80 20.82
CA LEU A 13 -2.41 2.95 20.56
C LEU A 13 -2.53 1.62 21.30
N ALA A 14 -2.89 1.63 22.59
CA ALA A 14 -3.10 0.40 23.35
C ALA A 14 -4.20 -0.50 22.76
N TRP A 15 -5.27 0.11 22.21
CA TRP A 15 -6.30 -0.65 21.49
C TRP A 15 -5.75 -1.21 20.17
N TYR A 16 -5.01 -0.42 19.39
CA TYR A 16 -4.42 -0.84 18.12
C TYR A 16 -3.46 -2.03 18.31
N ASP A 17 -2.63 -2.01 19.35
CA ASP A 17 -1.69 -3.10 19.65
C ASP A 17 -2.39 -4.45 19.83
N ARG A 18 -3.62 -4.44 20.37
CA ARG A 18 -4.41 -5.67 20.60
C ARG A 18 -5.35 -6.04 19.47
N ASN A 19 -5.75 -5.08 18.62
CA ASN A 19 -6.87 -5.25 17.69
C ASN A 19 -6.53 -4.95 16.23
N ALA A 20 -5.27 -4.58 15.92
CA ALA A 20 -4.85 -4.30 14.55
C ALA A 20 -5.13 -5.51 13.63
N ARG A 21 -5.80 -5.24 12.50
CA ARG A 21 -6.02 -6.23 11.45
C ARG A 21 -4.69 -6.63 10.82
N ASP A 22 -4.54 -7.93 10.56
CA ASP A 22 -3.41 -8.47 9.82
C ASP A 22 -3.59 -8.18 8.32
N LEU A 23 -2.76 -7.28 7.79
CA LEU A 23 -2.80 -6.85 6.39
C LEU A 23 -1.38 -6.93 5.81
N PRO A 24 -1.21 -7.43 4.57
CA PRO A 24 0.11 -7.78 4.03
C PRO A 24 1.04 -6.59 3.74
N TRP A 25 0.50 -5.36 3.82
CA TRP A 25 1.24 -4.09 3.68
C TRP A 25 1.52 -3.39 5.02
N ARG A 26 1.05 -3.95 6.15
CA ARG A 26 1.31 -3.38 7.49
C ARG A 26 2.47 -4.09 8.17
N ALA A 27 3.32 -3.31 8.85
CA ALA A 27 4.17 -3.82 9.90
C ALA A 27 3.34 -3.96 11.19
N ARG A 28 3.46 -5.11 11.87
CA ARG A 28 2.88 -5.27 13.21
C ARG A 28 3.68 -4.46 14.24
N PRO A 29 3.07 -4.07 15.37
CA PRO A 29 3.81 -3.48 16.48
C PRO A 29 5.02 -4.36 16.86
N GLY A 30 6.21 -3.74 16.95
CA GLY A 30 7.47 -4.43 17.22
C GLY A 30 8.16 -5.08 16.02
N ALA A 31 7.57 -5.05 14.82
CA ALA A 31 8.23 -5.47 13.58
C ALA A 31 9.14 -4.35 13.04
N PRO A 32 10.11 -4.68 12.16
CA PRO A 32 10.85 -3.67 11.41
C PRO A 32 9.93 -2.69 10.66
N PRO A 33 10.39 -1.46 10.39
CA PRO A 33 9.63 -0.51 9.59
C PRO A 33 9.14 -1.13 8.28
N PRO A 34 7.90 -0.83 7.85
CA PRO A 34 7.37 -1.40 6.62
C PRO A 34 8.15 -0.86 5.41
N ASP A 35 8.32 -1.70 4.40
CA ASP A 35 8.94 -1.32 3.13
C ASP A 35 8.15 -0.16 2.48
N PRO A 36 8.79 1.01 2.23
CA PRO A 36 8.13 2.17 1.63
C PRO A 36 7.45 1.87 0.29
N TYR A 37 8.03 0.99 -0.54
CA TYR A 37 7.44 0.59 -1.82
C TYR A 37 6.08 -0.09 -1.60
N ARG A 38 6.06 -1.05 -0.67
CA ARG A 38 4.86 -1.82 -0.31
C ARG A 38 3.80 -0.95 0.34
N VAL A 39 4.19 -0.01 1.19
CA VAL A 39 3.26 0.97 1.79
C VAL A 39 2.62 1.81 0.67
N TRP A 40 3.44 2.46 -0.16
CA TRP A 40 2.96 3.33 -1.23
C TRP A 40 2.04 2.62 -2.21
N LEU A 41 2.43 1.42 -2.68
CA LEU A 41 1.61 0.60 -3.56
C LEU A 41 0.23 0.30 -2.95
N SER A 42 0.21 -0.11 -1.67
CA SER A 42 -1.04 -0.43 -0.98
C SER A 42 -1.96 0.78 -0.83
N GLU A 43 -1.40 1.95 -0.54
CA GLU A 43 -2.18 3.20 -0.40
C GLU A 43 -2.81 3.60 -1.73
N VAL A 44 -2.10 3.48 -2.86
CA VAL A 44 -2.68 3.76 -4.18
C VAL A 44 -3.78 2.75 -4.50
N MET A 45 -3.60 1.47 -4.19
CA MET A 45 -4.63 0.44 -4.40
C MET A 45 -5.88 0.66 -3.54
N LEU A 46 -5.73 1.10 -2.30
CA LEU A 46 -6.83 1.28 -1.33
C LEU A 46 -7.71 2.51 -1.60
N GLN A 47 -7.26 3.44 -2.45
CA GLN A 47 -8.09 4.57 -2.87
C GLN A 47 -9.33 4.08 -3.62
N GLN A 48 -10.52 4.30 -3.06
CA GLN A 48 -11.80 3.88 -3.65
C GLN A 48 -11.89 2.37 -3.94
N THR A 49 -11.14 1.54 -3.20
CA THR A 49 -11.21 0.07 -3.29
C THR A 49 -11.10 -0.54 -1.90
N THR A 50 -11.90 -1.57 -1.60
CA THR A 50 -11.92 -2.17 -0.27
C THR A 50 -10.68 -3.01 0.00
N ALA A 51 -10.25 -3.10 1.27
CA ALA A 51 -9.10 -3.92 1.64
C ALA A 51 -9.24 -5.39 1.22
N ALA A 52 -10.45 -5.96 1.34
CA ALA A 52 -10.72 -7.35 0.93
C ALA A 52 -10.46 -7.57 -0.56
N ALA A 53 -10.81 -6.60 -1.41
CA ALA A 53 -10.52 -6.66 -2.84
C ALA A 53 -9.04 -6.43 -3.15
N VAL A 54 -8.35 -5.55 -2.40
CA VAL A 54 -6.94 -5.21 -2.63
C VAL A 54 -5.98 -6.34 -2.27
N ILE A 55 -6.23 -7.10 -1.19
CA ILE A 55 -5.32 -8.17 -0.69
C ILE A 55 -4.78 -9.09 -1.80
N PRO A 56 -5.62 -9.73 -2.65
CA PRO A 56 -5.11 -10.61 -3.69
C PRO A 56 -4.36 -9.88 -4.82
N TYR A 57 -4.70 -8.61 -5.11
CA TYR A 57 -3.96 -7.82 -6.10
C TYR A 57 -2.59 -7.40 -5.58
N PHE A 58 -2.54 -6.94 -4.34
CA PHE A 58 -1.30 -6.56 -3.68
C PHE A 58 -0.30 -7.72 -3.65
N ALA A 59 -0.77 -8.94 -3.33
CA ALA A 59 0.07 -10.14 -3.37
C ALA A 59 0.65 -10.39 -4.77
N ARG A 60 -0.19 -10.41 -5.82
CA ARG A 60 0.29 -10.63 -7.21
C ARG A 60 1.22 -9.53 -7.70
N PHE A 61 0.94 -8.27 -7.37
CA PHE A 61 1.79 -7.15 -7.77
C PHE A 61 3.18 -7.25 -7.13
N THR A 62 3.24 -7.50 -5.82
CA THR A 62 4.51 -7.59 -5.09
C THR A 62 5.28 -8.88 -5.37
N GLU A 63 4.62 -9.93 -5.86
CA GLU A 63 5.28 -11.11 -6.40
C GLU A 63 5.92 -10.82 -7.77
N ARG A 64 5.19 -10.13 -8.66
CA ARG A 64 5.66 -9.82 -10.02
C ARG A 64 6.72 -8.72 -10.04
N TRP A 65 6.53 -7.69 -9.24
CA TRP A 65 7.43 -6.54 -9.12
C TRP A 65 7.84 -6.42 -7.64
N PRO A 66 8.85 -7.16 -7.19
CA PRO A 66 9.20 -7.22 -5.78
C PRO A 66 9.87 -5.94 -5.24
N THR A 67 10.38 -5.07 -6.12
CA THR A 67 11.02 -3.81 -5.74
C THR A 67 10.42 -2.63 -6.48
N PHE A 68 10.70 -1.43 -5.97
CA PHE A 68 10.30 -0.18 -6.61
C PHE A 68 10.85 -0.08 -8.05
N GLU A 69 12.12 -0.45 -8.23
CA GLU A 69 12.82 -0.43 -9.53
C GLU A 69 12.22 -1.44 -10.50
N ALA A 70 11.84 -2.63 -10.01
CA ALA A 70 11.16 -3.64 -10.82
C ALA A 70 9.82 -3.12 -11.36
N LEU A 71 9.04 -2.39 -10.53
CA LEU A 71 7.82 -1.75 -10.99
C LEU A 71 8.10 -0.61 -11.97
N ALA A 72 9.12 0.22 -11.71
CA ALA A 72 9.48 1.34 -12.58
C ALA A 72 9.90 0.86 -13.99
N ALA A 73 10.59 -0.28 -14.07
CA ALA A 73 11.02 -0.89 -15.32
C ALA A 73 9.93 -1.69 -16.04
N ALA A 74 8.75 -1.87 -15.44
CA ALA A 74 7.67 -2.65 -16.03
C ALA A 74 7.09 -1.99 -17.28
N GLU A 75 6.62 -2.79 -18.24
CA GLU A 75 5.91 -2.31 -19.40
C GLU A 75 4.50 -1.82 -19.02
N ASP A 76 4.01 -0.77 -19.67
CA ASP A 76 2.70 -0.18 -19.36
C ASP A 76 1.57 -1.21 -19.47
N GLU A 77 1.59 -2.02 -20.53
CA GLU A 77 0.57 -3.05 -20.78
C GLU A 77 0.54 -4.12 -19.69
N GLU A 78 1.71 -4.51 -19.16
CA GLU A 78 1.80 -5.49 -18.09
C GLU A 78 1.17 -4.97 -16.79
N VAL A 79 1.44 -3.72 -16.45
CA VAL A 79 0.87 -3.06 -15.26
C VAL A 79 -0.64 -2.87 -15.43
N MET A 80 -1.10 -2.44 -16.61
CA MET A 80 -2.54 -2.30 -16.87
C MET A 80 -3.27 -3.64 -16.79
N ALA A 81 -2.69 -4.70 -17.34
CA ALA A 81 -3.25 -6.05 -17.28
C ALA A 81 -3.32 -6.56 -15.82
N ALA A 82 -2.27 -6.35 -15.03
CA ALA A 82 -2.27 -6.74 -13.62
C ALA A 82 -3.29 -5.95 -12.78
N TRP A 83 -3.53 -4.67 -13.13
CA TRP A 83 -4.48 -3.78 -12.47
C TRP A 83 -5.95 -4.04 -12.86
N ALA A 84 -6.19 -4.81 -13.93
CA ALA A 84 -7.52 -5.03 -14.45
C ALA A 84 -8.45 -5.62 -13.38
N GLY A 85 -9.56 -4.93 -13.12
CA GLY A 85 -10.53 -5.28 -12.07
C GLY A 85 -10.46 -4.43 -10.78
N LEU A 86 -9.39 -3.66 -10.55
CA LEU A 86 -9.33 -2.68 -9.45
C LEU A 86 -10.05 -1.35 -9.77
N GLY A 87 -10.41 -1.12 -11.04
CA GLY A 87 -11.03 0.12 -11.49
C GLY A 87 -10.09 1.34 -11.43
N TYR A 88 -10.60 2.49 -11.90
CA TYR A 88 -9.86 3.77 -11.94
C TYR A 88 -8.42 3.65 -12.49
N TYR A 89 -8.27 3.22 -13.75
CA TYR A 89 -6.97 2.99 -14.41
C TYR A 89 -6.02 4.19 -14.42
N ALA A 90 -6.52 5.41 -14.21
CA ALA A 90 -5.65 6.57 -13.98
C ALA A 90 -4.70 6.37 -12.79
N ARG A 91 -5.12 5.64 -11.74
CA ARG A 91 -4.25 5.27 -10.60
C ARG A 91 -3.07 4.41 -11.05
N ALA A 92 -3.33 3.38 -11.85
CA ALA A 92 -2.28 2.50 -12.36
C ALA A 92 -1.27 3.25 -13.24
N ARG A 93 -1.76 4.12 -14.13
CA ARG A 93 -0.90 4.92 -15.00
C ARG A 93 -0.04 5.90 -14.20
N ASN A 94 -0.65 6.60 -13.24
CA ASN A 94 0.07 7.57 -12.41
C ASN A 94 1.04 6.88 -11.44
N LEU A 95 0.71 5.69 -10.94
CA LEU A 95 1.61 4.84 -10.16
C LEU A 95 2.88 4.55 -10.98
N LEU A 96 2.74 4.04 -12.20
CA LEU A 96 3.89 3.69 -13.04
C LEU A 96 4.69 4.92 -13.47
N ALA A 97 4.02 6.01 -13.86
CA ALA A 97 4.68 7.26 -14.19
C ALA A 97 5.49 7.83 -13.01
N CYS A 98 4.93 7.78 -11.79
CA CYS A 98 5.62 8.20 -10.58
C CYS A 98 6.82 7.30 -10.28
N ALA A 99 6.67 5.98 -10.43
CA ALA A 99 7.78 5.04 -10.23
C ALA A 99 8.97 5.36 -11.15
N ARG A 100 8.69 5.60 -12.42
CA ARG A 100 9.71 5.97 -13.43
C ARG A 100 10.37 7.31 -13.14
N GLU A 101 9.60 8.33 -12.79
CA GLU A 101 10.14 9.65 -12.44
C GLU A 101 11.07 9.60 -11.22
N VAL A 102 10.72 8.83 -10.19
CA VAL A 102 11.56 8.69 -9.00
C VAL A 102 12.80 7.86 -9.27
N ALA A 103 12.70 6.77 -10.05
CA ALA A 103 13.84 5.92 -10.40
C ALA A 103 14.86 6.60 -11.33
N ALA A 104 14.45 7.66 -12.04
CA ALA A 104 15.32 8.44 -12.92
C ALA A 104 16.12 9.55 -12.22
N ARG A 105 15.88 9.79 -10.92
CA ARG A 105 16.58 10.80 -10.12
C ARG A 105 17.80 10.23 -9.40
#